data_AF-A0A5E5BJW4-F1
#
_entry.id   AF-A0A5E5BJW4-F1
#
_cell.length_a   1.000
_cell.length_b   1.000
_cell.length_c   1.000
_cell.angle_alpha   90.00
_cell.angle_beta   90.00
_cell.angle_gamma   90.00
#
_symmetry.space_group_name_H-M   'P 1'
#
loop_
_entity.id
_entity.type
_entity.pdbx_description
1 polymer ?
#
loop_
_entity_poly.entity_id
_entity_poly.type
_entity_poly.pdbx_seq_one_letter_code
_entity_poly.pdbx_strand_id
1 'polypeptide(L)' 'MNELNETDCFPLRVVRIRSNGKRDYDPIAKRRLIELCRRPGVSIARLALKA' A
#
# COMPACT_ATOMS: atom_id res chain seq x y z
N MET A 1 -19.36 -6.57 2.61
CA MET A 1 -17.95 -6.33 3.00
C MET A 1 -17.21 -6.07 1.69
N ASN A 2 -16.88 -4.82 1.34
CA ASN A 2 -16.26 -4.53 0.05
C ASN A 2 -14.87 -5.16 -0.03
N GLU A 3 -14.65 -5.97 -1.07
CA GLU A 3 -13.34 -6.53 -1.40
C GLU A 3 -12.39 -5.40 -1.79
N LEU A 4 -11.31 -5.22 -1.04
CA LEU A 4 -10.21 -4.33 -1.46
C LEU A 4 -9.40 -5.07 -2.52
N ASN A 5 -9.32 -4.54 -3.72
CA ASN A 5 -8.53 -5.10 -4.81
C ASN A 5 -7.07 -4.64 -4.74
N GLU A 6 -6.19 -5.37 -5.40
CA GLU A 6 -4.75 -5.07 -5.43
C GLU A 6 -4.43 -3.66 -5.96
N THR A 7 -5.25 -3.15 -6.86
CA THR A 7 -5.13 -1.81 -7.45
C THR A 7 -5.61 -0.69 -6.52
N ASP A 8 -6.43 -0.98 -5.50
CA ASP A 8 -7.01 0.04 -4.62
C ASP A 8 -5.99 0.61 -3.62
N CYS A 9 -4.83 -0.04 -3.51
CA CYS A 9 -3.75 0.38 -2.61
C CYS A 9 -2.70 1.26 -3.29
N PHE A 10 -2.73 1.40 -4.63
CA PHE A 10 -1.69 2.09 -5.38
C PHE A 10 -2.27 3.19 -6.30
N PRO A 11 -1.54 4.30 -6.49
CA PRO A 11 -0.27 4.65 -5.85
C PRO A 11 -0.46 5.04 -4.37
N LEU A 12 0.51 4.70 -3.52
CA LEU A 12 0.47 5.14 -2.12
C LEU A 12 0.69 6.65 -2.04
N ARG A 13 -0.32 7.37 -1.53
CA ARG A 13 -0.23 8.83 -1.34
C ARG A 13 0.88 9.18 -0.36
N VAL A 14 1.83 9.99 -0.82
CA VAL A 14 2.88 10.59 0.02
C VAL A 14 2.30 11.77 0.78
N VAL A 15 2.49 11.83 2.10
CA VAL A 15 2.04 12.94 2.96
C VAL A 15 3.20 13.81 3.43
N ARG A 16 4.42 13.29 3.44
CA ARG A 16 5.62 14.04 3.80
C ARG A 16 6.85 13.45 3.12
N ILE A 17 7.76 14.32 2.69
CA ILE A 17 9.13 13.94 2.32
C ILE A 17 10.04 14.52 3.41
N ARG A 18 10.86 13.66 4.01
CA ARG A 18 11.81 14.03 5.07
C ARG A 18 13.10 14.59 4.47
N SER A 19 13.90 15.28 5.27
CA SER A 19 15.20 15.84 4.85
C SER A 19 16.19 14.81 4.33
N ASN A 20 16.04 13.54 4.71
CA ASN A 20 16.85 12.41 4.22
C ASN A 20 16.24 11.70 2.99
N GLY A 21 15.23 12.28 2.34
CA GLY A 21 14.56 11.72 1.16
C GLY A 21 13.56 10.60 1.46
N LYS A 22 13.39 10.17 2.72
CA LYS A 22 12.37 9.19 3.08
C LYS A 22 10.97 9.78 2.91
N ARG A 23 10.04 8.96 2.43
CA ARG A 23 8.63 9.31 2.23
C ARG A 23 7.79 8.73 3.36
N ASP A 24 7.02 9.57 4.02
CA ASP A 24 5.91 9.13 4.85
C ASP A 24 4.66 9.05 3.96
N TYR A 25 3.93 7.95 4.09
CA TYR A 25 2.72 7.68 3.33
C TYR A 25 1.48 7.84 4.20
N ASP A 26 0.35 8.09 3.55
CA ASP A 26 -0.95 8.16 4.20
C ASP A 26 -1.16 6.91 5.11
N PRO A 27 -1.41 7.10 6.41
CA PRO A 27 -1.48 5.99 7.35
C PRO A 27 -2.68 5.06 7.09
N ILE A 28 -3.78 5.57 6.55
CA ILE A 28 -4.95 4.78 6.17
C ILE A 28 -4.63 3.94 4.93
N ALA A 29 -4.01 4.53 3.91
CA ALA A 29 -3.57 3.80 2.72
C ALA A 29 -2.54 2.70 3.09
N LYS A 30 -1.60 3.01 3.98
CA LYS A 30 -0.62 2.05 4.49
C LYS A 30 -1.28 0.90 5.25
N ARG A 31 -2.29 1.18 6.07
CA ARG A 31 -3.05 0.14 6.79
C ARG A 31 -3.81 -0.76 5.83
N ARG A 32 -4.44 -0.21 4.79
CA ARG A 32 -5.14 -1.00 3.75
C ARG A 32 -4.18 -1.93 3.02
N LEU A 33 -2.99 -1.46 2.66
CA LEU A 33 -1.95 -2.29 2.04
C LEU A 33 -1.54 -3.46 2.96
N ILE A 34 -1.32 -3.20 4.25
CA ILE A 34 -0.97 -4.26 5.22
C ILE A 34 -2.09 -5.32 5.33
N GLU A 35 -3.34 -4.89 5.41
CA GLU A 35 -4.48 -5.81 5.48
C GLU A 35 -4.66 -6.61 4.19
N LEU A 36 -4.38 -6.01 3.03
CA LEU A 36 -4.36 -6.73 1.76
C LEU A 36 -3.26 -7.80 1.75
N CYS A 37 -2.04 -7.46 2.16
CA CYS A 37 -0.90 -8.39 2.24
C CYS A 37 -1.13 -9.58 3.18
N ARG A 38 -2.07 -9.47 4.14
CA ARG A 38 -2.44 -10.55 5.05
C ARG A 38 -3.45 -11.54 4.48
N ARG A 39 -4.10 -11.20 3.36
CA ARG A 39 -5.13 -12.07 2.77
C ARG A 39 -4.47 -13.29 2.11
N PRO A 40 -5.01 -14.51 2.35
CA PRO A 40 -4.59 -15.69 1.60
C PRO A 40 -4.70 -15.46 0.08
N GLY A 41 -3.72 -15.92 -0.68
CA GLY A 41 -3.70 -15.80 -2.15
C GLY A 41 -3.14 -14.48 -2.69
N VAL A 42 -2.87 -13.49 -1.83
CA VAL A 42 -2.18 -12.26 -2.24
C VAL A 42 -0.68 -12.48 -2.36
N SER A 43 -0.10 -12.14 -3.51
CA SER A 43 1.35 -12.19 -3.75
C SER A 43 1.98 -10.81 -3.52
N ILE A 44 2.87 -10.71 -2.54
CA ILE A 44 3.60 -9.48 -2.22
C ILE A 44 4.46 -9.02 -3.40
N ALA A 45 5.11 -9.96 -4.09
CA ALA A 45 5.93 -9.64 -5.26
C ALA A 45 5.09 -9.03 -6.39
N ARG A 46 3.90 -9.60 -6.65
CA ARG A 46 2.96 -9.05 -7.64
C ARG A 46 2.45 -7.67 -7.25
N LEU A 47 2.17 -7.43 -5.97
CA LEU A 47 1.78 -6.11 -5.48
C LEU A 47 2.89 -5.07 -5.67
N ALA A 48 4.15 -5.43 -5.39
CA ALA A 48 5.28 -4.53 -5.56
C ALA A 48 5.49 -4.11 -7.02
N LEU A 49 5.19 -5.00 -7.98
CA LEU A 49 5.25 -4.68 -9.42
C LEU A 49 4.14 -3.72 -9.88
N LYS A 50 3.06 -3.58 -9.11
CA LYS A 50 1.93 -2.67 -9.39
C LYS A 50 2.06 -1.31 -8.69
N ALA A 51 3.10 -1.12 -7.88
CA ALA A 51 3.30 0.02 -7.01
C ALA A 51 3.97 1.22 -7.69
#